data_AF-A0A961FY56-F1
#
_entry.id   AF-A0A961FY56-F1
#
_cell.length_a   1.000
_cell.length_b   1.000
_cell.length_c   1.000
_cell.angle_alpha   90.00
_cell.angle_beta   90.00
_cell.angle_gamma   90.00
#
_symmetry.space_group_name_H-M   'P 1'
#
loop_
_entity.id
_entity.type
_entity.pdbx_description
1 polymer ?
#
loop_
_entity_poly.entity_id
_entity_poly.type
_entity_poly.pdbx_seq_one_letter_code
_entity_poly.pdbx_strand_id
1 'polypeptide(L)'
;MGCAFASQNELGRLADERVYENDVANRLRAVGFVDVQTQVPVVAEWRGFSKEYRLDLVAGQMVYELKTVAAFTATHESQVFNYAALLEIDRIKLINFRPAKVQGRLKRCPFRETNRRGISVDTARFRRVSPRCAELIEAAESMLRDWGGFLDATLYREGLTFALGGPDTCERRVPVMRAGVELGTHRVDFHHDECAFIVTTLNQNRQAHETHLRRLMNLLPLKAWQWLNIDRTHLTATTLT
;
A
#
# COMPACT_ATOMS: atom_id res chain seq x y z
N MET A 1 -21.25 4.68 16.78
CA MET A 1 -20.28 5.16 17.80
C MET A 1 -20.60 4.67 19.21
N GLY A 2 -21.86 4.60 19.65
CA GLY A 2 -22.22 4.10 21.00
C GLY A 2 -21.59 2.76 21.38
N CYS A 3 -21.64 1.76 20.50
CA CYS A 3 -21.00 0.45 20.74
C CYS A 3 -19.49 0.55 20.99
N ALA A 4 -18.77 1.43 20.28
CA ALA A 4 -17.34 1.63 20.48
C ALA A 4 -17.03 2.30 21.83
N PHE A 5 -17.84 3.27 22.24
CA PHE A 5 -17.69 3.88 23.57
C PHE A 5 -17.97 2.87 24.69
N ALA A 6 -19.06 2.10 24.57
CA ALA A 6 -19.38 1.04 25.53
C ALA A 6 -18.25 0.00 25.62
N SER A 7 -17.69 -0.38 24.47
CA SER A 7 -16.55 -1.29 24.37
C SER A 7 -15.33 -0.80 25.17
N GLN A 8 -14.89 0.44 24.95
CA GLN A 8 -13.75 1.01 25.69
C GLN A 8 -14.06 1.19 27.19
N ASN A 9 -15.30 1.56 27.53
CA ASN A 9 -15.68 1.76 28.93
C ASN A 9 -15.62 0.46 29.73
N GLU A 10 -15.94 -0.68 29.11
CA GLU A 10 -15.97 -1.99 29.77
C GLU A 10 -14.62 -2.70 29.72
N LEU A 11 -13.94 -2.69 28.57
CA LEU A 11 -12.66 -3.37 28.35
C LEU A 11 -11.44 -2.53 28.77
N GLY A 12 -11.63 -1.25 29.05
CA GLY A 12 -10.56 -0.29 29.17
C GLY A 12 -9.95 0.06 27.80
N ARG A 13 -8.73 0.63 27.80
CA ARG A 13 -8.02 1.15 26.60
C ARG A 13 -6.76 0.37 26.20
N LEU A 14 -6.53 -0.78 26.84
CA LEU A 14 -5.25 -1.50 26.75
C LEU A 14 -5.30 -2.81 25.98
N ALA A 15 -6.49 -3.26 25.59
CA ALA A 15 -6.66 -4.47 24.80
C ALA A 15 -6.11 -4.31 23.37
N ASP A 16 -5.95 -5.44 22.68
CA ASP A 16 -5.53 -5.47 21.28
C ASP A 16 -6.70 -5.19 20.32
N GLU A 17 -6.38 -4.80 19.09
CA GLU A 17 -7.35 -4.40 18.06
C GLU A 17 -8.44 -5.45 17.85
N ARG A 18 -8.07 -6.73 17.78
CA ARG A 18 -8.99 -7.85 17.56
C ARG A 18 -10.02 -8.01 18.69
N VAL A 19 -9.69 -7.60 19.92
CA VAL A 19 -10.63 -7.66 21.06
C VAL A 19 -11.72 -6.62 20.88
N TYR A 20 -11.37 -5.38 20.55
CA TYR A 20 -12.35 -4.32 20.27
C TYR A 20 -13.19 -4.65 19.04
N GLU A 21 -12.58 -5.22 18.00
CA GLU A 21 -13.29 -5.65 16.79
C GLU A 21 -14.43 -6.63 17.11
N ASN A 22 -14.12 -7.70 17.86
CA ASN A 22 -15.11 -8.71 18.24
C ASN A 22 -16.19 -8.13 19.16
N ASP A 23 -15.79 -7.34 20.17
CA ASP A 23 -16.74 -6.76 21.12
C ASP A 23 -17.68 -5.74 20.46
N VAL A 24 -17.14 -4.86 19.61
CA VAL A 24 -17.95 -3.90 18.85
C VAL A 24 -18.90 -4.63 17.91
N ALA A 25 -18.45 -5.69 17.21
CA ALA A 25 -19.31 -6.48 16.35
C ALA A 25 -20.47 -7.12 17.13
N ASN A 26 -20.20 -7.71 18.30
CA ASN A 26 -21.22 -8.31 19.15
C ASN A 26 -22.23 -7.28 19.66
N ARG A 27 -21.76 -6.10 20.09
CA ARG A 27 -22.64 -5.00 20.52
C ARG A 27 -23.50 -4.46 19.38
N LEU A 28 -22.96 -4.35 18.17
CA LEU A 28 -23.74 -3.93 17.00
C LEU A 28 -24.86 -4.92 16.70
N ARG A 29 -24.58 -6.23 16.74
CA ARG A 29 -25.60 -7.28 16.57
C ARG A 29 -26.66 -7.20 17.66
N ALA A 30 -26.25 -7.02 18.92
CA ALA A 30 -27.17 -6.93 20.05
C ALA A 30 -28.13 -5.73 19.97
N VAL A 31 -27.73 -4.62 19.33
CA VAL A 31 -28.59 -3.45 19.11
C VAL A 31 -29.35 -3.50 17.77
N GLY A 32 -29.37 -4.66 17.10
CA GLY A 32 -30.23 -4.92 15.94
C GLY A 32 -29.58 -4.72 14.56
N PHE A 33 -28.27 -4.55 14.45
CA PHE A 33 -27.60 -4.58 13.14
C PHE A 33 -27.54 -6.03 12.63
N VAL A 34 -28.17 -6.28 11.48
CA VAL A 34 -28.32 -7.63 10.91
C VAL A 34 -27.07 -8.06 10.13
N ASP A 35 -26.44 -7.13 9.41
CA ASP A 35 -25.24 -7.40 8.60
C ASP A 35 -24.00 -6.81 9.28
N VAL A 36 -23.33 -7.63 10.10
CA VAL A 36 -22.10 -7.26 10.82
C VAL A 36 -21.07 -8.36 10.62
N GLN A 37 -19.98 -8.02 9.94
CA GLN A 37 -18.92 -8.94 9.57
C GLN A 37 -17.56 -8.40 10.03
N THR A 38 -16.67 -9.29 10.42
CA THR A 38 -15.31 -8.97 10.90
C THR A 38 -14.30 -9.70 10.06
N GLN A 39 -13.10 -9.14 9.85
CA GLN A 39 -12.05 -9.76 9.03
C GLN A 39 -12.51 -10.07 7.60
N VAL A 40 -13.28 -9.17 6.98
CA VAL A 40 -13.84 -9.38 5.64
C VAL A 40 -12.71 -9.35 4.61
N PRO A 41 -12.50 -10.40 3.80
CA PRO A 41 -11.43 -10.44 2.82
C PRO A 41 -11.73 -9.50 1.64
N VAL A 42 -10.69 -8.83 1.14
CA VAL A 42 -10.69 -8.03 -0.08
C VAL A 42 -9.51 -8.49 -0.91
N VAL A 43 -9.77 -9.03 -2.10
CA VAL A 43 -8.74 -9.64 -2.94
C VAL A 43 -8.47 -8.76 -4.14
N ALA A 44 -7.19 -8.40 -4.35
CA ALA A 44 -6.71 -7.76 -5.57
C ALA A 44 -6.04 -8.81 -6.46
N GLU A 45 -6.59 -9.03 -7.65
CA GLU A 45 -6.14 -10.08 -8.58
C GLU A 45 -5.65 -9.47 -9.89
N TRP A 46 -4.60 -10.03 -10.50
CA TRP A 46 -4.12 -9.65 -11.83
C TRP A 46 -3.37 -10.80 -12.50
N ARG A 47 -3.88 -11.31 -13.63
CA ARG A 47 -3.21 -12.36 -14.45
C ARG A 47 -2.61 -13.55 -13.63
N GLY A 48 -3.30 -13.98 -12.57
CA GLY A 48 -2.86 -15.07 -11.68
C GLY A 48 -2.14 -14.63 -10.40
N PHE A 49 -1.71 -13.37 -10.30
CA PHE A 49 -1.35 -12.76 -9.02
C PHE A 49 -2.61 -12.56 -8.17
N SER A 50 -2.50 -12.78 -6.86
CA SER A 50 -3.55 -12.51 -5.89
C SER A 50 -2.95 -11.97 -4.59
N LYS A 51 -3.56 -10.92 -4.05
CA LYS A 51 -3.25 -10.36 -2.73
C LYS A 51 -4.53 -10.15 -1.93
N GLU A 52 -4.62 -10.84 -0.80
CA GLU A 52 -5.71 -10.66 0.15
C GLU A 52 -5.36 -9.56 1.16
N TYR A 53 -6.33 -8.67 1.39
CA TYR A 53 -6.39 -7.78 2.53
C TYR A 53 -7.61 -8.12 3.39
N ARG A 54 -7.66 -7.61 4.63
CA ARG A 54 -8.80 -7.83 5.52
C ARG A 54 -9.29 -6.53 6.14
N LEU A 55 -10.58 -6.27 5.99
CA LEU A 55 -11.27 -5.18 6.67
C LEU A 55 -11.57 -5.60 8.11
N ASP A 56 -11.27 -4.74 9.07
CA ASP A 56 -11.49 -5.06 10.49
C ASP A 56 -12.99 -5.31 10.76
N LEU A 57 -13.86 -4.39 10.34
CA LEU A 57 -15.29 -4.47 10.61
C LEU A 57 -16.12 -3.83 9.50
N VAL A 58 -17.14 -4.55 9.04
CA VAL A 58 -18.17 -4.06 8.12
C VAL A 58 -19.51 -4.17 8.82
N ALA A 59 -20.28 -3.09 8.84
CA ALA A 59 -21.64 -3.09 9.35
C ALA A 59 -22.58 -2.41 8.34
N GLY A 60 -23.45 -3.19 7.69
CA GLY A 60 -24.18 -2.79 6.50
C GLY A 60 -23.23 -2.29 5.41
N GLN A 61 -23.47 -1.09 4.88
CA GLN A 61 -22.62 -0.50 3.83
C GLN A 61 -21.42 0.29 4.35
N MET A 62 -21.14 0.25 5.66
CA MET A 62 -20.07 1.03 6.29
C MET A 62 -18.89 0.14 6.67
N VAL A 63 -17.70 0.54 6.21
CA VAL A 63 -16.42 -0.04 6.61
C VAL A 63 -15.84 0.76 7.77
N TYR A 64 -15.34 0.02 8.77
CA TYR A 64 -14.67 0.55 9.95
C TYR A 64 -13.26 -0.05 10.03
N GLU A 65 -12.28 0.83 10.15
CA GLU A 65 -10.88 0.48 10.42
C GLU A 65 -10.59 0.79 11.89
N LEU A 66 -10.21 -0.21 12.67
CA LEU A 66 -10.01 -0.11 14.10
C LEU A 66 -8.51 -0.05 14.41
N LYS A 67 -8.14 0.76 15.39
CA LYS A 67 -6.76 0.91 15.85
C LYS A 67 -6.66 0.95 17.37
N THR A 68 -5.51 0.51 17.88
CA THR A 68 -5.13 0.67 19.31
C THR A 68 -3.80 1.41 19.47
N VAL A 69 -3.69 2.56 18.79
CA VAL A 69 -2.44 3.33 18.68
C VAL A 69 -2.49 4.64 19.48
N ALA A 70 -1.35 5.15 19.93
CA ALA A 70 -1.33 6.42 20.70
C ALA A 70 -1.97 7.59 19.92
N ALA A 71 -1.71 7.66 18.61
CA ALA A 71 -2.33 8.62 17.69
C ALA A 71 -2.40 8.02 16.28
N PHE A 72 -3.34 8.51 15.47
CA PHE A 72 -3.36 8.16 14.04
C PHE A 72 -2.12 8.71 13.33
N THR A 73 -1.56 7.92 12.41
CA THR A 73 -0.43 8.29 11.56
C THR A 73 -0.89 8.41 10.11
N ALA A 74 -0.07 8.99 9.25
CA ALA A 74 -0.34 9.02 7.81
C ALA A 74 -0.51 7.61 7.22
N THR A 75 0.24 6.62 7.73
CA THR A 75 0.12 5.21 7.30
C THR A 75 -1.29 4.65 7.53
N HIS A 76 -1.91 4.94 8.68
CA HIS A 76 -3.28 4.52 8.93
C HIS A 76 -4.28 5.18 7.98
N GLU A 77 -4.04 6.45 7.61
CA GLU A 77 -4.89 7.13 6.64
C GLU A 77 -4.70 6.56 5.22
N SER A 78 -3.46 6.28 4.81
CA SER A 78 -3.14 5.62 3.54
C SER A 78 -3.76 4.23 3.42
N GLN A 79 -3.76 3.44 4.50
CA GLN A 79 -4.44 2.14 4.53
C GLN A 79 -5.93 2.27 4.23
N VAL A 80 -6.58 3.26 4.83
CA VAL A 80 -8.00 3.55 4.59
C VAL A 80 -8.27 4.00 3.15
N PHE A 81 -7.41 4.84 2.57
CA PHE A 81 -7.54 5.18 1.15
C PHE A 81 -7.32 3.95 0.26
N ASN A 82 -6.41 3.04 0.60
CA ASN A 82 -6.20 1.79 -0.12
C ASN A 82 -7.47 0.92 -0.10
N TYR A 83 -8.12 0.74 1.06
CA TYR A 83 -9.38 0.00 1.14
C TYR A 83 -10.51 0.67 0.36
N ALA A 84 -10.67 1.98 0.51
CA ALA A 84 -11.71 2.71 -0.20
C ALA A 84 -11.52 2.64 -1.72
N ALA A 85 -10.26 2.63 -2.18
CA ALA A 85 -9.90 2.43 -3.56
C ALA A 85 -10.25 1.00 -4.02
N LEU A 86 -9.77 -0.04 -3.34
CA LEU A 86 -10.07 -1.43 -3.71
C LEU A 86 -11.56 -1.74 -3.79
N LEU A 87 -12.36 -1.17 -2.88
CA LEU A 87 -13.80 -1.40 -2.78
C LEU A 87 -14.65 -0.39 -3.58
N GLU A 88 -14.04 0.63 -4.17
CA GLU A 88 -14.72 1.75 -4.85
C GLU A 88 -15.83 2.40 -3.99
N ILE A 89 -15.54 2.60 -2.70
CA ILE A 89 -16.46 3.22 -1.73
C ILE A 89 -16.05 4.65 -1.38
N ASP A 90 -17.04 5.43 -0.91
CA ASP A 90 -16.88 6.87 -0.69
C ASP A 90 -16.50 7.24 0.75
N ARG A 91 -16.55 6.29 1.68
CA ARG A 91 -16.37 6.56 3.10
C ARG A 91 -15.88 5.35 3.87
N ILE A 92 -14.98 5.60 4.80
CA ILE A 92 -14.53 4.64 5.82
C ILE A 92 -14.38 5.38 7.14
N LYS A 93 -14.73 4.72 8.25
CA LYS A 93 -14.58 5.27 9.60
C LYS A 93 -13.36 4.66 10.28
N LEU A 94 -12.34 5.47 10.59
CA LEU A 94 -11.28 5.06 11.51
C LEU A 94 -11.77 5.24 12.94
N ILE A 95 -11.49 4.27 13.80
CA ILE A 95 -11.76 4.32 15.23
C ILE A 95 -10.49 3.93 16.00
N ASN A 96 -10.12 4.69 17.02
CA ASN A 96 -8.96 4.40 17.85
C ASN A 96 -9.37 4.26 19.33
N PHE A 97 -9.00 3.13 19.93
CA PHE A 97 -9.38 2.72 21.28
C PHE A 97 -8.28 2.90 22.33
N ARG A 98 -7.05 3.29 21.95
CA ARG A 98 -5.94 3.48 22.90
C ARG A 98 -5.94 4.83 23.66
N PRO A 99 -6.38 5.96 23.08
CA PRO A 99 -6.47 7.22 23.79
C PRO A 99 -7.44 7.16 24.97
N ALA A 100 -7.38 8.13 25.87
CA ALA A 100 -8.24 8.18 27.07
C ALA A 100 -9.75 8.18 26.76
N LYS A 101 -10.12 8.61 25.54
CA LYS A 101 -11.47 8.50 24.99
C LYS A 101 -11.37 7.98 23.57
N VAL A 102 -12.30 7.13 23.15
CA VAL A 102 -12.37 6.66 21.76
C VAL A 102 -12.36 7.84 20.80
N GLN A 103 -11.45 7.79 19.83
CA GLN A 103 -11.37 8.79 18.76
C GLN A 103 -11.95 8.19 17.49
N GLY A 104 -12.72 8.97 16.74
CA GLY A 104 -13.29 8.52 15.48
C GLY A 104 -13.13 9.55 14.36
N ARG A 105 -12.55 9.16 13.22
CA ARG A 105 -12.41 10.01 12.02
C ARG A 105 -13.19 9.39 10.87
N LEU A 106 -14.14 10.13 10.30
CA LEU A 106 -14.77 9.72 9.04
C LEU A 106 -13.92 10.24 7.89
N LYS A 107 -13.39 9.35 7.06
CA LYS A 107 -12.65 9.71 5.85
C LYS A 107 -13.60 9.64 4.67
N ARG A 108 -13.70 10.74 3.93
CA ARG A 108 -14.38 10.80 2.63
C ARG A 108 -13.35 10.49 1.56
N CYS A 109 -13.69 9.57 0.67
CA CYS A 109 -12.84 9.09 -0.41
C CYS A 109 -13.60 9.31 -1.73
N PRO A 110 -13.15 10.13 -2.67
CA PRO A 110 -13.95 10.45 -3.86
C PRO A 110 -13.95 9.35 -4.93
N PHE A 111 -13.70 8.08 -4.57
CA PHE A 111 -13.36 7.04 -5.55
C PHE A 111 -14.52 6.58 -6.43
N ARG A 112 -15.77 6.74 -6.00
CA ARG A 112 -16.95 6.50 -6.87
C ARG A 112 -17.01 7.42 -8.09
N GLU A 113 -16.50 8.64 -7.95
CA GLU A 113 -16.55 9.68 -8.98
C GLU A 113 -15.18 9.92 -9.63
N THR A 114 -14.13 9.29 -9.09
CA THR A 114 -12.76 9.45 -9.59
C THR A 114 -12.50 8.44 -10.70
N ASN A 115 -12.11 8.92 -11.89
CA ASN A 115 -11.59 8.03 -12.94
C ASN A 115 -10.20 7.51 -12.57
N ARG A 116 -10.14 6.44 -11.76
CA ARG A 116 -8.89 5.84 -11.27
C ARG A 116 -8.12 5.06 -12.34
N ARG A 117 -8.79 4.68 -13.43
CA ARG A 117 -8.19 3.94 -14.56
C ARG A 117 -7.83 4.84 -15.75
N GLY A 118 -8.03 6.16 -15.61
CA GLY A 118 -7.56 7.18 -16.54
C GLY A 118 -6.05 7.38 -16.45
N ILE A 119 -5.30 6.33 -16.78
CA ILE A 119 -3.85 6.27 -16.57
C ILE A 119 -3.12 7.07 -17.64
N SER A 120 -2.21 7.94 -17.19
CA SER A 120 -1.21 8.59 -18.03
C SER A 120 0.17 8.07 -17.65
N VAL A 121 1.04 7.88 -18.65
CA VAL A 121 2.38 7.34 -18.46
C VAL A 121 3.39 8.32 -19.04
N ASP A 122 4.34 8.76 -18.21
CA ASP A 122 5.51 9.53 -18.60
C ASP A 122 6.75 8.64 -18.55
N THR A 123 7.33 8.40 -19.72
CA THR A 123 8.56 7.63 -19.91
C THR A 123 9.71 8.48 -20.45
N ALA A 124 9.62 9.81 -20.41
CA ALA A 124 10.63 10.71 -20.99
C ALA A 124 12.04 10.49 -20.42
N ARG A 125 12.14 10.06 -19.15
CA ARG A 125 13.40 9.74 -18.46
C ARG A 125 13.66 8.23 -18.33
N PHE A 126 12.85 7.40 -18.97
CA PHE A 126 12.99 5.95 -18.96
C PHE A 126 13.90 5.47 -20.10
N ARG A 127 14.89 4.66 -19.77
CA ARG A 127 15.85 4.06 -20.70
C ARG A 127 15.77 2.53 -20.58
N ARG A 128 15.74 1.86 -21.73
CA ARG A 128 15.75 0.40 -21.83
C ARG A 128 17.18 -0.11 -21.61
N VAL A 129 17.56 -0.33 -20.35
CA VAL A 129 18.89 -0.81 -19.94
C VAL A 129 19.00 -2.35 -19.86
N SER A 130 17.88 -3.05 -20.04
CA SER A 130 17.84 -4.52 -20.13
C SER A 130 16.69 -4.98 -21.04
N PRO A 131 16.70 -6.24 -21.53
CA PRO A 131 15.58 -6.81 -22.29
C PRO A 131 14.24 -6.80 -21.51
N ARG A 132 14.28 -6.89 -20.18
CA ARG A 132 13.10 -6.98 -19.31
C ARG A 132 12.48 -5.62 -18.94
N CYS A 133 13.03 -4.51 -19.45
CA CYS A 133 12.46 -3.18 -19.21
C CYS A 133 11.08 -2.99 -19.87
N ALA A 134 10.84 -3.65 -21.02
CA ALA A 134 9.53 -3.61 -21.68
C ALA A 134 8.47 -4.32 -20.82
N GLU A 135 8.78 -5.55 -20.39
CA GLU A 135 7.94 -6.36 -19.50
C GLU A 135 7.58 -5.61 -18.20
N LEU A 136 8.57 -4.96 -17.56
CA LEU A 136 8.37 -4.18 -16.34
C LEU A 136 7.33 -3.05 -16.52
N ILE A 137 7.46 -2.25 -17.59
CA ILE A 137 6.55 -1.12 -17.83
C ILE A 137 5.17 -1.59 -18.29
N GLU A 138 5.12 -2.59 -19.18
CA GLU A 138 3.85 -3.15 -19.65
C GLU A 138 3.05 -3.78 -18.51
N ALA A 139 3.73 -4.48 -17.59
CA ALA A 139 3.09 -5.02 -16.39
C ALA A 139 2.59 -3.91 -15.46
N ALA A 140 3.41 -2.87 -15.20
CA ALA A 140 3.01 -1.74 -14.35
C ALA A 140 1.79 -1.00 -14.91
N GLU A 141 1.81 -0.70 -16.21
CA GLU A 141 0.70 -0.04 -16.90
C GLU A 141 -0.55 -0.94 -16.90
N SER A 142 -0.40 -2.23 -17.18
CA SER A 142 -1.53 -3.18 -17.15
C SER A 142 -2.17 -3.26 -15.77
N MET A 143 -1.39 -3.33 -14.68
CA MET A 143 -1.90 -3.33 -13.31
C MET A 143 -2.61 -2.03 -12.97
N LEU A 144 -2.06 -0.88 -13.39
CA LEU A 144 -2.70 0.42 -13.19
C LEU A 144 -4.02 0.55 -13.95
N ARG A 145 -4.12 -0.01 -15.16
CA ARG A 145 -5.36 -0.01 -15.93
C ARG A 145 -6.41 -0.96 -15.33
N ASP A 146 -5.98 -2.02 -14.65
CA ASP A 146 -6.86 -3.00 -14.00
C ASP A 146 -7.30 -2.53 -12.61
N TRP A 147 -6.36 -2.41 -11.67
CA TRP A 147 -6.61 -2.01 -10.29
C TRP A 147 -6.94 -0.52 -10.12
N GLY A 148 -6.58 0.31 -11.10
CA GLY A 148 -6.64 1.77 -10.99
C GLY A 148 -5.50 2.34 -10.15
N GLY A 149 -5.40 3.67 -10.08
CA GLY A 149 -4.48 4.40 -9.22
C GLY A 149 -4.91 4.51 -7.76
N PHE A 150 -4.18 5.29 -6.95
CA PHE A 150 -4.44 5.56 -5.51
C PHE A 150 -4.26 4.38 -4.55
N LEU A 151 -3.70 3.27 -5.03
CA LEU A 151 -3.39 2.10 -4.21
C LEU A 151 -1.98 2.20 -3.62
N ASP A 152 -1.72 1.38 -2.61
CA ASP A 152 -0.40 1.31 -1.98
C ASP A 152 0.68 0.78 -2.93
N ALA A 153 1.90 1.32 -2.81
CA ALA A 153 3.04 0.92 -3.65
C ALA A 153 3.35 -0.57 -3.55
N THR A 154 3.10 -1.18 -2.39
CA THR A 154 3.37 -2.59 -2.12
C THR A 154 2.56 -3.50 -3.03
N LEU A 155 1.31 -3.14 -3.38
CA LEU A 155 0.47 -3.93 -4.27
C LEU A 155 1.10 -4.06 -5.66
N TYR A 156 1.50 -2.93 -6.26
CA TYR A 156 2.17 -2.92 -7.56
C TYR A 156 3.55 -3.57 -7.50
N ARG A 157 4.33 -3.34 -6.44
CA ARG A 157 5.64 -3.98 -6.26
C ARG A 157 5.53 -5.51 -6.27
N GLU A 158 4.59 -6.06 -5.51
CA GLU A 158 4.37 -7.51 -5.45
C GLU A 158 3.81 -8.05 -6.76
N GLY A 159 2.88 -7.35 -7.40
CA GLY A 159 2.38 -7.70 -8.73
C GLY A 159 3.50 -7.72 -9.78
N LEU A 160 4.38 -6.72 -9.79
CA LEU A 160 5.54 -6.66 -10.70
C LEU A 160 6.55 -7.76 -10.40
N THR A 161 6.79 -8.05 -9.12
CA THR A 161 7.64 -9.17 -8.71
C THR A 161 7.09 -10.49 -9.24
N PHE A 162 5.78 -10.71 -9.14
CA PHE A 162 5.13 -11.88 -9.72
C PHE A 162 5.27 -11.91 -11.24
N ALA A 163 4.96 -10.81 -11.93
CA ALA A 163 5.09 -10.70 -13.38
C ALA A 163 6.50 -11.03 -13.86
N LEU A 164 7.52 -10.64 -13.08
CA LEU A 164 8.92 -10.81 -13.40
C LEU A 164 9.52 -12.17 -12.98
N GLY A 165 8.69 -13.15 -12.60
CA GLY A 165 9.14 -14.51 -12.27
C GLY A 165 9.22 -14.80 -10.77
N GLY A 166 8.58 -13.98 -9.94
CA GLY A 166 8.42 -14.21 -8.51
C GLY A 166 9.58 -13.70 -7.64
N PRO A 167 9.40 -13.78 -6.31
CA PRO A 167 10.35 -13.22 -5.35
C PRO A 167 11.73 -13.90 -5.39
N ASP A 168 11.79 -15.21 -5.65
CA ASP A 168 13.08 -15.94 -5.77
C ASP A 168 13.92 -15.45 -6.96
N THR A 169 13.27 -14.92 -8.00
CA THR A 169 13.93 -14.35 -9.18
C THR A 169 14.30 -12.88 -8.96
N CYS A 170 13.41 -12.11 -8.34
CA CYS A 170 13.54 -10.65 -8.27
C CYS A 170 14.22 -10.17 -6.99
N GLU A 171 13.81 -10.67 -5.82
CA GLU A 171 14.21 -10.12 -4.54
C GLU A 171 15.58 -10.67 -4.12
N ARG A 172 16.57 -9.79 -3.98
CA ARG A 172 17.92 -10.17 -3.51
C ARG A 172 18.39 -9.24 -2.41
N ARG A 173 19.15 -9.78 -1.46
CA ARG A 173 19.96 -8.98 -0.54
C ARG A 173 21.36 -8.82 -1.13
N VAL A 174 21.78 -7.58 -1.34
CA VAL A 174 23.10 -7.25 -1.89
C VAL A 174 23.92 -6.47 -0.86
N PRO A 175 25.27 -6.59 -0.88
CA PRO A 175 26.12 -5.85 0.04
C PRO A 175 26.02 -4.34 -0.20
N VAL A 176 26.08 -3.58 0.89
CA VAL A 176 26.19 -2.12 0.88
C VAL A 176 27.67 -1.79 1.08
N MET A 177 28.30 -1.26 0.04
CA MET A 177 29.75 -1.02 0.02
C MET A 177 30.05 0.47 0.13
N ARG A 178 31.00 0.84 0.98
CA ARG A 178 31.56 2.19 1.03
C ARG A 178 33.08 2.13 1.10
N ALA A 179 33.74 2.65 0.06
CA ALA A 179 35.20 2.67 -0.04
C ALA A 179 35.84 1.27 0.20
N GLY A 180 35.24 0.21 -0.36
CA GLY A 180 35.71 -1.17 -0.22
C GLY A 180 35.29 -1.88 1.07
N VAL A 181 34.64 -1.18 2.00
CA VAL A 181 34.14 -1.78 3.25
C VAL A 181 32.66 -2.15 3.10
N GLU A 182 32.32 -3.39 3.42
CA GLU A 182 30.92 -3.83 3.54
C GLU A 182 30.31 -3.29 4.85
N LEU A 183 29.20 -2.56 4.75
CA LEU A 183 28.48 -1.99 5.88
C LEU A 183 27.29 -2.85 6.33
N GLY A 184 27.01 -3.92 5.61
CA GLY A 184 25.83 -4.78 5.75
C GLY A 184 25.17 -5.03 4.40
N THR A 185 23.90 -5.43 4.42
CA THR A 185 23.15 -5.77 3.20
C THR A 185 21.86 -4.96 3.06
N HIS A 186 21.41 -4.76 1.82
CA HIS A 186 20.15 -4.09 1.49
C HIS A 186 19.30 -4.98 0.57
N ARG A 187 17.98 -5.01 0.78
CA ARG A 187 17.05 -5.73 -0.11
C ARG A 187 16.77 -4.87 -1.34
N VAL A 188 16.90 -5.45 -2.52
CA VAL A 188 16.64 -4.79 -3.80
C VAL A 188 15.80 -5.72 -4.66
N ASP A 189 14.81 -5.15 -5.34
CA ASP A 189 13.97 -5.87 -6.31
C ASP A 189 14.59 -5.72 -7.70
N PHE A 190 14.96 -6.83 -8.32
CA PHE A 190 15.63 -6.85 -9.62
C PHE A 190 14.71 -7.28 -10.73
N HIS A 191 14.88 -6.67 -11.91
CA HIS A 191 14.23 -7.14 -13.14
C HIS A 191 15.23 -7.80 -14.09
N HIS A 192 16.55 -7.65 -13.88
CA HIS A 192 17.63 -8.30 -14.64
C HIS A 192 18.96 -8.20 -13.86
N ASP A 193 19.92 -9.12 -14.05
CA ASP A 193 21.26 -9.21 -13.43
C ASP A 193 21.67 -8.09 -12.44
N GLU A 194 22.00 -6.89 -12.95
CA GLU A 194 22.43 -5.70 -12.19
C GLU A 194 21.48 -4.51 -12.36
N CYS A 195 20.27 -4.75 -12.87
CA CYS A 195 19.23 -3.74 -13.10
C CYS A 195 18.06 -3.97 -12.14
N ALA A 196 17.87 -3.00 -11.26
CA ALA A 196 16.84 -3.01 -10.22
C ALA A 196 15.58 -2.25 -10.65
N PHE A 197 14.47 -2.47 -9.96
CA PHE A 197 13.31 -1.60 -9.99
C PHE A 197 12.90 -1.19 -8.57
N ILE A 198 12.15 -0.10 -8.46
CA ILE A 198 11.49 0.31 -7.23
C ILE A 198 10.18 1.01 -7.57
N VAL A 199 9.14 0.70 -6.80
CA VAL A 199 7.83 1.34 -6.94
C VAL A 199 7.58 2.27 -5.77
N THR A 200 7.11 3.47 -6.06
CA THR A 200 6.68 4.44 -5.05
C THR A 200 5.35 5.07 -5.43
N THR A 201 4.65 5.65 -4.45
CA THR A 201 3.38 6.37 -4.65
C THR A 201 3.48 7.83 -4.16
N LEU A 202 4.62 8.46 -4.42
CA LEU A 202 4.92 9.82 -3.93
C LEU A 202 4.16 10.87 -4.74
N ASN A 203 3.44 11.72 -4.02
CA ASN A 203 2.75 12.89 -4.56
C ASN A 203 3.52 14.21 -4.32
N GLN A 204 4.55 14.18 -3.46
CA GLN A 204 5.37 15.33 -3.06
C GLN A 204 6.82 14.89 -2.85
N ASN A 205 7.75 15.84 -2.75
CA ASN A 205 9.17 15.61 -2.43
C ASN A 205 9.90 14.61 -3.36
N ARG A 206 9.43 14.44 -4.60
CA ARG A 206 10.00 13.50 -5.58
C ARG A 206 11.49 13.73 -5.83
N GLN A 207 11.92 14.98 -5.96
CA GLN A 207 13.33 15.31 -6.20
C GLN A 207 14.24 14.96 -5.02
N ALA A 208 13.76 15.20 -3.79
CA ALA A 208 14.49 14.80 -2.58
C ALA A 208 14.61 13.28 -2.52
N HIS A 209 13.53 12.55 -2.80
CA HIS A 209 13.55 11.09 -2.84
C HIS A 209 14.51 10.55 -3.91
N GLU A 210 14.50 11.11 -5.13
CA GLU A 210 15.46 10.73 -6.19
C GLU A 210 16.91 10.89 -5.72
N THR A 211 17.21 11.98 -5.02
CA THR A 211 18.55 12.23 -4.46
C THR A 211 18.97 11.13 -3.49
N HIS A 212 18.05 10.64 -2.65
CA HIS A 212 18.31 9.54 -1.73
C HIS A 212 18.47 8.20 -2.46
N LEU A 213 17.64 7.92 -3.48
CA LEU A 213 17.80 6.72 -4.31
C LEU A 213 19.17 6.68 -4.99
N ARG A 214 19.63 7.79 -5.56
CA ARG A 214 20.97 7.89 -6.17
C ARG A 214 22.09 7.66 -5.16
N ARG A 215 21.99 8.25 -3.98
CA ARG A 215 22.97 8.04 -2.89
C ARG A 215 23.06 6.56 -2.50
N LEU A 216 21.92 5.90 -2.37
CA LEU A 216 21.88 4.48 -2.04
C LEU A 216 22.40 3.62 -3.20
N MET A 217 21.99 3.90 -4.44
CA MET A 217 22.45 3.19 -5.63
C MET A 217 23.97 3.17 -5.74
N ASN A 218 24.64 4.29 -5.43
CA ASN A 218 26.11 4.39 -5.44
C ASN A 218 26.81 3.48 -4.39
N LEU A 219 26.06 2.94 -3.44
CA LEU A 219 26.57 2.01 -2.42
C LEU A 219 26.20 0.55 -2.73
N LEU A 220 25.43 0.30 -3.79
CA LEU A 220 24.93 -1.02 -4.16
C LEU A 220 25.59 -1.48 -5.47
N PRO A 221 25.70 -2.79 -5.73
CA PRO A 221 26.21 -3.32 -7.00
C PRO A 221 25.12 -3.24 -8.08
N LEU A 222 24.70 -2.02 -8.43
CA LEU A 222 23.66 -1.75 -9.43
C LEU A 222 24.23 -0.97 -10.62
N LYS A 223 23.93 -1.41 -11.84
CA LYS A 223 24.19 -0.64 -13.07
C LYS A 223 23.08 0.36 -13.37
N ALA A 224 21.85 0.03 -13.00
CA ALA A 224 20.70 0.89 -13.19
C ALA A 224 19.58 0.57 -12.20
N TRP A 225 18.76 1.56 -11.89
CA TRP A 225 17.57 1.42 -11.07
C TRP A 225 16.36 2.08 -11.74
N GLN A 226 15.39 1.26 -12.16
CA GLN A 226 14.14 1.69 -12.74
C GLN A 226 13.17 2.13 -11.65
N TRP A 227 12.99 3.43 -11.52
CA TRP A 227 12.07 4.00 -10.55
C TRP A 227 10.71 4.27 -11.20
N LEU A 228 9.69 3.56 -10.73
CA LEU A 228 8.30 3.70 -11.12
C LEU A 228 7.54 4.45 -10.02
N ASN A 229 7.26 5.74 -10.23
CA ASN A 229 6.45 6.52 -9.29
C ASN A 229 5.00 6.65 -9.79
N ILE A 230 4.06 6.16 -9.01
CA ILE A 230 2.62 6.22 -9.27
C ILE A 230 2.01 7.35 -8.42
N ASP A 231 1.87 8.54 -9.00
CA ASP A 231 1.16 9.64 -8.37
C ASP A 231 -0.30 9.64 -8.81
N ARG A 232 -1.18 9.06 -7.98
CA ARG A 232 -2.60 8.88 -8.29
C ARG A 232 -2.77 8.05 -9.58
N THR A 233 -3.11 8.68 -10.70
CA THR A 233 -3.30 8.04 -12.01
C THR A 233 -2.16 8.32 -13.00
N HIS A 234 -1.09 8.95 -12.54
CA HIS A 234 0.07 9.27 -13.35
C HIS A 234 1.25 8.38 -12.97
N LEU A 235 1.69 7.53 -13.90
CA LEU A 235 2.91 6.75 -13.77
C LEU A 235 4.07 7.53 -14.40
N THR A 236 5.07 7.89 -13.61
CA THR A 236 6.35 8.38 -14.11
C THR A 236 7.39 7.28 -13.98
N ALA A 237 8.02 6.90 -15.10
CA ALA A 237 9.11 5.94 -15.14
C ALA A 237 10.43 6.67 -15.39
N THR A 238 11.41 6.45 -14.52
CA THR A 238 12.74 7.08 -14.58
C THR A 238 13.82 6.04 -14.41
N THR A 239 14.84 6.08 -15.27
CA THR A 239 16.04 5.27 -15.09
C THR A 239 17.10 6.07 -14.33
N LEU A 240 17.54 5.54 -13.20
CA LEU A 240 18.69 6.03 -12.46
C LEU A 240 19.91 5.21 -12.89
N THR A 241 21.00 5.90 -13.18
CA THR A 241 22.34 5.39 -13.51
C THR A 241 23.37 6.26 -12.83
#